data_AF-A0A0C3F0E5-F1
#
_entry.id   AF-A0A0C3F0E5-F1
#
_cell.length_a   1.000
_cell.length_b   1.000
_cell.length_c   1.000
_cell.angle_alpha   90.00
_cell.angle_beta   90.00
_cell.angle_gamma   90.00
#
_symmetry.space_group_name_H-M   'P 1'
#
loop_
_entity.id
_entity.type
_entity.pdbx_description
1 polymer ?
#
loop_
_entity_poly.entity_id
_entity_poly.type
_entity_poly.pdbx_seq_one_letter_code
_entity_poly.pdbx_strand_id
1 'polypeptide(L)'
;MIPNATRGQKLREYEWILGYKATELDIDSHYNITYLMGSMHKAFDDGNWALVSEKSVREQILLALQRAKAKMGAVSGNNSSWPLFDKVYFNSDGMYLYRAVNIKMNCELHVFDEVTKHGKLLDWNEDVPNITIHSHIHPLHVIMNAYPKFKAWHPSPTDALTLDIINDICTIWELLKSVPPTDD
;
A
#
# COMPACT_ATOMS: atom_id res chain seq x y z
N MET A 1 -4.00 7.21 -2.65
CA MET A 1 -4.49 8.60 -2.60
C MET A 1 -5.48 8.74 -1.46
N ILE A 2 -5.23 9.64 -0.50
CA ILE A 2 -6.10 9.84 0.68
C ILE A 2 -7.14 10.91 0.34
N PRO A 3 -8.46 10.69 0.55
CA PRO A 3 -9.49 11.70 0.27
C PRO A 3 -9.32 12.98 1.11
N ASN A 4 -9.50 14.13 0.46
CA ASN A 4 -9.04 15.47 0.91
C ASN A 4 -9.82 16.14 2.07
N ALA A 5 -10.86 15.54 2.65
CA ALA A 5 -11.72 16.23 3.63
C ALA A 5 -11.39 15.99 5.12
N THR A 6 -10.47 15.07 5.45
CA THR A 6 -10.09 14.71 6.83
C THR A 6 -8.57 14.53 6.96
N ARG A 7 -7.82 15.31 6.18
CA ARG A 7 -6.40 15.05 5.87
C ARG A 7 -5.53 14.96 7.12
N GLY A 8 -5.66 15.89 8.07
CA GLY A 8 -4.80 15.94 9.25
C GLY A 8 -5.03 14.83 10.29
N GLN A 9 -6.28 14.43 10.55
CA GLN A 9 -6.56 13.34 11.50
C GLN A 9 -6.19 11.97 10.91
N LYS A 10 -6.52 11.74 9.63
CA LYS A 10 -6.09 10.51 8.93
C LYS A 10 -4.58 10.45 8.79
N LEU A 11 -3.91 11.57 8.49
CA LEU A 11 -2.45 11.61 8.43
C LEU A 11 -1.84 11.22 9.77
N ARG A 12 -2.35 11.75 10.89
CA ARG A 12 -1.89 11.35 12.24
C ARG A 12 -2.15 9.88 12.54
N GLU A 13 -3.28 9.32 12.11
CA GLU A 13 -3.54 7.88 12.21
C GLU A 13 -2.54 7.07 11.39
N TYR A 14 -2.19 7.52 10.17
CA TYR A 14 -1.15 6.87 9.37
C TYR A 14 0.25 7.03 9.96
N GLU A 15 0.62 8.21 10.45
CA GLU A 15 1.85 8.46 11.18
C GLU A 15 1.95 7.50 12.38
N TRP A 16 0.86 7.36 13.14
CA TRP A 16 0.75 6.43 14.26
C TRP A 16 0.93 4.97 13.84
N ILE A 17 0.18 4.49 12.83
CA ILE A 17 0.25 3.10 12.37
C ILE A 17 1.64 2.76 11.80
N LEU A 18 2.27 3.72 11.13
CA LEU A 18 3.55 3.52 10.45
C LEU A 18 4.76 3.86 11.36
N GLY A 19 4.52 4.40 12.55
CA GLY A 19 5.57 4.74 13.51
C GLY A 19 6.35 6.02 13.20
N TYR A 20 5.83 6.89 12.33
CA TYR A 20 6.40 8.21 12.10
C TYR A 20 6.12 9.12 13.29
N LYS A 21 7.03 10.06 13.56
CA LYS A 21 6.71 11.17 14.48
C LYS A 21 5.60 12.02 13.86
N ALA A 22 4.83 12.68 14.72
CA ALA A 22 3.83 13.62 14.27
C ALA A 22 4.47 14.65 13.32
N THR A 23 3.85 14.89 12.17
CA THR A 23 4.30 15.79 11.08
C THR A 23 5.52 15.33 10.28
N GLU A 24 6.08 14.16 10.54
CA GLU A 24 7.21 13.60 9.77
C GLU A 24 6.76 12.96 8.45
N LEU A 25 5.49 12.54 8.36
CA LEU A 25 4.97 11.93 7.14
C LEU A 25 4.61 13.00 6.10
N ASP A 26 5.53 13.27 5.18
CA ASP A 26 5.26 14.10 4.01
C ASP A 26 4.67 13.25 2.86
N ILE A 27 3.34 13.23 2.76
CA ILE A 27 2.63 12.56 1.67
C ILE A 27 2.63 13.34 0.35
N ASP A 28 2.98 14.63 0.36
CA ASP A 28 2.87 15.54 -0.79
C ASP A 28 4.17 15.67 -1.61
N SER A 29 5.20 14.94 -1.21
CA SER A 29 6.43 14.83 -1.99
C SER A 29 6.15 14.31 -3.41
N HIS A 30 6.84 14.86 -4.42
CA HIS A 30 6.72 14.42 -5.81
C HIS A 30 7.11 12.94 -6.03
N TYR A 31 7.85 12.34 -5.08
CA TYR A 31 8.14 10.91 -5.06
C TYR A 31 6.94 10.05 -4.65
N ASN A 32 5.91 10.63 -4.04
CA ASN A 32 4.72 9.92 -3.58
C ASN A 32 3.52 10.08 -4.53
N ILE A 33 3.70 10.83 -5.63
CA ILE A 33 2.67 11.15 -6.60
C ILE A 33 2.99 10.44 -7.92
N THR A 34 2.06 9.61 -8.39
CA THR A 34 2.13 8.99 -9.72
C THR A 34 1.08 9.61 -10.62
N TYR A 35 1.48 10.03 -11.82
CA TYR A 35 0.56 10.49 -12.86
C TYR A 35 -0.17 9.28 -13.47
N LEU A 36 -1.49 9.32 -13.44
CA LEU A 36 -2.37 8.30 -14.00
C LEU A 36 -3.25 8.92 -15.08
N MET A 37 -3.59 8.14 -16.10
CA MET A 37 -4.65 8.54 -17.03
C MET A 37 -5.97 8.69 -16.27
N GLY A 38 -6.86 9.59 -16.73
CA GLY A 38 -8.10 9.91 -16.01
C GLY A 38 -8.98 8.70 -15.69
N SER A 39 -9.08 7.73 -16.60
CA SER A 39 -9.82 6.48 -16.37
C SER A 39 -9.16 5.61 -15.29
N MET A 40 -7.84 5.46 -15.31
CA MET A 40 -7.09 4.71 -14.29
C MET A 40 -7.20 5.36 -12.92
N HIS A 41 -7.12 6.68 -12.85
CA HIS A 41 -7.32 7.45 -11.62
C HIS A 41 -8.71 7.17 -11.03
N LYS A 42 -9.75 7.26 -11.87
CA LYS A 42 -11.12 6.95 -11.46
C LYS A 42 -11.27 5.49 -10.98
N ALA A 43 -10.68 4.53 -11.69
CA ALA A 43 -10.72 3.12 -11.26
C ALA A 43 -10.00 2.90 -9.92
N PHE A 44 -8.90 3.62 -9.67
CA PHE A 44 -8.20 3.58 -8.38
C PHE A 44 -9.08 4.12 -7.24
N ASP A 45 -9.73 5.27 -7.45
CA ASP A 45 -10.54 5.97 -6.45
C ASP A 45 -11.85 5.24 -6.16
N ASP A 46 -12.49 4.68 -7.19
CA ASP A 46 -13.73 3.91 -7.07
C ASP A 46 -13.50 2.51 -6.47
N GLY A 47 -12.26 2.17 -6.08
CA GLY A 47 -11.90 0.91 -5.46
C GLY A 47 -11.83 -0.28 -6.40
N ASN A 48 -11.87 -0.04 -7.72
CA ASN A 48 -11.85 -1.10 -8.74
C ASN A 48 -10.44 -1.54 -9.17
N TRP A 49 -9.41 -0.86 -8.66
CA TRP A 49 -8.01 -1.19 -8.87
C TRP A 49 -7.20 -0.94 -7.60
N ALA A 50 -6.28 -1.86 -7.31
CA ALA A 50 -5.30 -1.71 -6.25
C ALA A 50 -3.88 -1.90 -6.78
N LEU A 51 -2.97 -1.07 -6.28
CA LEU A 51 -1.54 -1.32 -6.32
C LEU A 51 -1.16 -2.05 -5.04
N VAL A 52 -0.34 -3.09 -5.14
CA VAL A 52 0.20 -3.82 -4.00
C VAL A 52 1.69 -4.04 -4.18
N SER A 53 2.45 -4.12 -3.10
CA SER A 53 3.87 -4.45 -3.19
C SER A 53 4.07 -5.88 -3.70
N GLU A 54 5.17 -6.13 -4.40
CA GLU A 54 5.56 -7.49 -4.83
C GLU A 54 5.77 -8.44 -3.64
N LYS A 55 5.77 -9.75 -3.94
CA LYS A 55 5.77 -10.81 -2.91
C LYS A 55 6.94 -10.69 -1.93
N SER A 56 8.16 -10.47 -2.42
CA SER A 56 9.35 -10.35 -1.59
C SER A 56 9.26 -9.22 -0.56
N VAL A 57 8.59 -8.11 -0.91
CA VAL A 57 8.36 -6.97 -0.02
C VAL A 57 7.28 -7.32 1.02
N ARG A 58 6.20 -7.97 0.61
CA ARG A 58 5.14 -8.41 1.54
C ARG A 58 5.67 -9.42 2.57
N GLU A 59 6.48 -10.38 2.15
CA GLU A 59 7.10 -11.37 3.03
C GLU A 59 8.04 -10.73 4.07
N GLN A 60 8.85 -9.77 3.63
CA GLN A 60 9.73 -9.03 4.53
C GLN A 60 8.94 -8.18 5.54
N ILE A 61 7.83 -7.55 5.12
CA ILE A 61 6.92 -6.83 6.03
C ILE A 61 6.31 -7.79 7.05
N LEU A 62 5.82 -8.95 6.61
CA LEU A 62 5.28 -9.99 7.49
C LEU A 62 6.30 -10.41 8.54
N LEU A 63 7.53 -10.72 8.14
CA LEU A 63 8.62 -11.09 9.04
C LEU A 63 8.95 -9.98 10.04
N ALA A 64 8.97 -8.72 9.60
CA ALA A 64 9.21 -7.58 10.48
C ALA A 64 8.10 -7.43 11.53
N LEU A 65 6.83 -7.55 11.13
CA LEU A 65 5.68 -7.49 12.03
C LEU A 65 5.66 -8.66 13.03
N GLN A 66 5.98 -9.87 12.59
CA GLN A 66 6.09 -11.03 13.47
C GLN A 66 7.19 -10.86 14.52
N ARG A 67 8.36 -10.33 14.12
CA ARG A 67 9.46 -10.01 15.05
C ARG A 67 9.04 -8.92 16.04
N ALA A 68 8.31 -7.91 15.59
CA ALA A 68 7.77 -6.86 16.47
C ALA A 68 6.86 -7.46 17.54
N LYS A 69 5.89 -8.27 17.11
CA LYS A 69 4.95 -8.97 17.98
C LYS A 69 5.64 -9.87 19.01
N ALA A 70 6.67 -10.62 18.59
CA ALA A 70 7.44 -11.47 19.48
C ALA A 70 8.25 -10.67 20.52
N LYS A 71 8.83 -9.53 20.13
CA LYS A 71 9.60 -8.67 21.04
C LYS A 71 8.74 -7.99 22.10
N MET A 72 7.50 -7.59 21.77
CA MET A 72 6.59 -7.02 22.76
C MET A 72 6.15 -8.01 23.83
N GLY A 73 6.12 -9.31 23.52
CA GLY A 73 5.94 -10.35 24.52
C GLY A 73 7.12 -10.47 25.52
N ALA A 74 8.25 -9.79 25.26
CA ALA A 74 9.50 -9.95 25.98
C ALA A 74 10.06 -8.66 26.62
N VAL A 75 9.45 -7.48 26.40
CA VAL A 75 10.01 -6.20 26.86
C VAL A 75 8.94 -5.33 27.54
N SER A 76 9.11 -5.06 28.82
CA SER A 76 8.46 -3.96 29.55
C SER A 76 9.39 -2.75 29.56
N GLY A 77 9.08 -1.67 28.83
CA GLY A 77 9.88 -0.46 28.90
C GLY A 77 9.54 0.61 27.86
N ASN A 78 9.53 1.86 28.34
CA ASN A 78 9.05 3.11 27.72
C ASN A 78 9.88 3.64 26.54
N ASN A 79 10.17 2.82 25.53
CA ASN A 79 10.69 3.33 24.26
C ASN A 79 9.56 3.26 23.22
N SER A 80 8.95 4.41 22.95
CA SER A 80 8.03 4.58 21.83
C SER A 80 8.73 4.40 20.49
N SER A 81 7.92 4.31 19.44
CA SER A 81 8.23 4.15 18.01
C SER A 81 8.51 2.72 17.55
N TRP A 82 7.67 2.25 16.60
CA TRP A 82 7.83 1.01 15.83
C TRP A 82 9.27 0.90 15.28
N PRO A 83 10.19 0.17 15.91
CA PRO A 83 11.62 0.37 15.67
C PRO A 83 12.17 -0.48 14.50
N LEU A 84 11.32 -0.86 13.54
CA LEU A 84 11.58 -2.02 12.68
C LEU A 84 11.48 -1.77 11.18
N PHE A 85 10.97 -0.61 10.72
CA PHE A 85 10.78 -0.35 9.29
C PHE A 85 11.88 0.52 8.65
N ASP A 86 12.64 1.27 9.45
CA ASP A 86 13.75 2.12 8.97
C ASP A 86 14.95 1.34 8.41
N LYS A 87 14.97 0.00 8.50
CA LYS A 87 16.14 -0.80 8.10
C LYS A 87 15.91 -1.70 6.90
N VAL A 88 14.70 -1.77 6.36
CA VAL A 88 14.36 -2.87 5.45
C VAL A 88 14.50 -2.48 3.97
N TYR A 89 14.48 -1.19 3.61
CA TYR A 89 14.23 -0.83 2.20
C TYR A 89 14.85 0.47 1.69
N PHE A 90 15.74 1.11 2.43
CA PHE A 90 16.37 2.33 1.92
C PHE A 90 17.40 2.00 0.83
N ASN A 91 17.29 2.67 -0.31
CA ASN A 91 18.43 2.86 -1.18
C ASN A 91 19.45 3.80 -0.50
N SER A 92 20.60 4.04 -1.13
CA SER A 92 21.65 4.92 -0.61
C SER A 92 21.18 6.33 -0.25
N ASP A 93 20.04 6.75 -0.81
CA ASP A 93 19.49 8.10 -0.72
C ASP A 93 18.35 8.18 0.31
N GLY A 94 18.09 7.12 1.08
CA GLY A 94 17.03 7.11 2.10
C GLY A 94 15.63 6.97 1.52
N MET A 95 15.47 6.36 0.34
CA MET A 95 14.18 6.14 -0.31
C MET A 95 13.81 4.68 -0.45
N TYR A 96 12.51 4.38 -0.35
CA TYR A 96 11.93 3.07 -0.61
C TYR A 96 11.86 2.82 -2.11
N LEU A 97 12.48 1.73 -2.55
CA LEU A 97 12.45 1.27 -3.93
C LEU A 97 11.84 -0.13 -4.00
N TYR A 98 10.69 -0.28 -4.65
CA TYR A 98 10.04 -1.58 -4.80
C TYR A 98 9.19 -1.67 -6.06
N ARG A 99 8.95 -2.89 -6.54
CA ARG A 99 7.99 -3.12 -7.61
C ARG A 99 6.59 -3.28 -7.05
N ALA A 100 5.63 -2.65 -7.72
CA ALA A 100 4.22 -2.84 -7.46
C ALA A 100 3.61 -3.82 -8.47
N VAL A 101 2.62 -4.57 -7.99
CA VAL A 101 1.77 -5.46 -8.77
C VAL A 101 0.39 -4.81 -8.87
N ASN A 102 -0.19 -4.86 -10.07
CA ASN A 102 -1.53 -4.37 -10.35
C ASN A 102 -2.57 -5.44 -10.05
N ILE A 103 -3.59 -5.11 -9.26
CA ILE A 103 -4.75 -5.99 -9.02
C ILE A 103 -6.00 -5.31 -9.55
N LYS A 104 -6.49 -5.83 -10.68
CA LYS A 104 -7.75 -5.45 -11.30
C LYS A 104 -8.90 -6.13 -10.55
N MET A 105 -9.88 -5.35 -10.10
CA MET A 105 -11.09 -5.86 -9.46
C MET A 105 -12.26 -5.83 -10.46
N ASN A 106 -13.42 -5.31 -10.04
CA ASN A 106 -14.66 -5.32 -10.79
C ASN A 106 -14.78 -4.19 -11.83
N CYS A 107 -13.73 -3.89 -12.60
CA CYS A 107 -13.86 -2.94 -13.70
C CYS A 107 -13.18 -3.39 -14.98
N GLU A 108 -13.87 -3.21 -16.09
CA GLU A 108 -13.25 -3.09 -17.39
C GLU A 108 -12.81 -1.64 -17.56
N LEU A 109 -11.53 -1.43 -17.87
CA LEU A 109 -11.01 -0.09 -18.05
C LEU A 109 -10.99 0.22 -19.54
N HIS A 110 -11.86 1.12 -19.97
CA HIS A 110 -11.80 1.66 -21.32
C HIS A 110 -10.92 2.90 -21.32
N VAL A 111 -9.92 2.90 -22.18
CA VAL A 111 -9.08 4.07 -22.48
C VAL A 111 -9.44 4.57 -23.86
N PHE A 112 -9.49 5.90 -24.01
CA PHE A 112 -9.64 6.49 -25.32
C PHE A 112 -8.28 6.46 -26.01
N ASP A 113 -8.20 5.78 -27.14
CA ASP A 113 -7.01 5.79 -27.99
C ASP A 113 -7.09 7.01 -28.91
N GLU A 114 -6.19 7.97 -28.71
CA GLU A 114 -6.16 9.20 -29.50
C GLU A 114 -5.76 8.97 -30.96
N VAL A 115 -5.09 7.87 -31.27
CA VAL A 115 -4.64 7.51 -32.63
C VAL A 115 -5.80 6.89 -33.39
N THR A 116 -6.46 5.89 -32.80
CA THR A 116 -7.58 5.21 -33.46
C THR A 116 -8.91 5.93 -33.29
N LYS A 117 -9.00 6.92 -32.39
CA LYS A 117 -10.23 7.65 -32.01
C LYS A 117 -11.36 6.75 -31.47
N HIS A 118 -11.02 5.58 -30.94
CA HIS A 118 -11.97 4.61 -30.38
C HIS A 118 -11.61 4.29 -28.92
N GLY A 119 -12.61 3.80 -28.17
CA GLY A 119 -12.36 3.22 -26.85
C GLY A 119 -11.70 1.85 -27.00
N LYS A 120 -10.49 1.69 -26.46
CA LYS A 120 -9.81 0.39 -26.32
C LYS A 120 -10.01 -0.13 -24.90
N LEU A 121 -10.30 -1.43 -24.77
CA LEU A 121 -10.25 -2.11 -23.48
C LEU A 121 -8.79 -2.29 -23.08
N LEU A 122 -8.43 -1.80 -21.90
CA LEU A 122 -7.09 -1.94 -21.34
C LEU A 122 -6.91 -3.35 -20.78
N ASP A 123 -5.91 -4.07 -21.27
CA ASP A 123 -5.40 -5.25 -20.59
C ASP A 123 -4.46 -4.77 -19.48
N TRP A 124 -4.83 -5.00 -18.22
CA TRP A 124 -4.04 -4.53 -17.09
C TRP A 124 -2.70 -5.24 -16.94
N ASN A 125 -2.54 -6.44 -17.49
CA ASN A 125 -1.30 -7.19 -17.43
C ASN A 125 -0.34 -6.80 -18.56
N GLU A 126 -0.88 -6.43 -19.73
CA GLU A 126 -0.08 -6.07 -20.90
C GLU A 126 0.12 -4.55 -21.06
N ASP A 127 -0.94 -3.76 -20.86
CA ASP A 127 -0.94 -2.32 -21.13
C ASP A 127 -0.56 -1.47 -19.90
N VAL A 128 -0.65 -2.01 -18.68
CA VAL A 128 -0.19 -1.30 -17.45
C VAL A 128 1.15 -1.88 -17.01
N PRO A 129 2.27 -1.20 -17.27
CA PRO A 129 3.58 -1.72 -16.90
C PRO A 129 3.67 -1.89 -15.37
N ASN A 130 4.42 -2.90 -14.94
CA ASN A 130 4.81 -3.00 -13.53
C ASN A 130 5.57 -1.73 -13.15
N ILE A 131 4.98 -0.95 -12.24
CA ILE A 131 5.52 0.32 -11.81
C ILE A 131 6.59 0.04 -10.76
N THR A 132 7.80 0.53 -11.00
CA THR A 132 8.80 0.66 -9.94
C THR A 132 8.47 1.92 -9.15
N ILE A 133 8.13 1.75 -7.87
CA ILE A 133 7.79 2.85 -6.98
C ILE A 133 9.07 3.31 -6.29
N HIS A 134 9.32 4.62 -6.38
CA HIS A 134 10.35 5.34 -5.65
C HIS A 134 9.62 6.24 -4.67
N SER A 135 9.57 5.91 -3.38
CA SER A 135 8.73 6.62 -2.42
C SER A 135 9.49 6.93 -1.14
N HIS A 136 9.17 8.07 -0.52
CA HIS A 136 9.60 8.35 0.85
C HIS A 136 8.70 7.64 1.88
N ILE A 137 7.58 7.08 1.43
CA ILE A 137 6.61 6.40 2.27
C ILE A 137 6.87 4.90 2.21
N HIS A 138 6.85 4.29 3.39
CA HIS A 138 7.02 2.85 3.53
C HIS A 138 5.99 2.06 2.70
N PRO A 139 6.35 0.92 2.06
CA PRO A 139 5.44 0.13 1.21
C PRO A 139 4.17 -0.35 1.93
N LEU A 140 4.22 -0.44 3.27
CA LEU A 140 3.05 -0.72 4.10
C LEU A 140 1.89 0.26 3.84
N HIS A 141 2.16 1.51 3.47
CA HIS A 141 1.10 2.46 3.13
C HIS A 141 0.24 2.00 1.95
N VAL A 142 0.87 1.40 0.94
CA VAL A 142 0.17 0.85 -0.23
C VAL A 142 -0.69 -0.36 0.18
N ILE A 143 -0.21 -1.18 1.12
CA ILE A 143 -0.97 -2.28 1.72
C ILE A 143 -2.20 -1.77 2.49
N MET A 144 -2.03 -0.71 3.29
CA MET A 144 -3.14 -0.09 4.03
C MET A 144 -4.20 0.51 3.10
N ASN A 145 -3.80 1.00 1.91
CA ASN A 145 -4.76 1.46 0.90
C ASN A 145 -5.49 0.31 0.20
N ALA A 146 -4.81 -0.82 -0.02
CA ALA A 146 -5.37 -1.97 -0.72
C ALA A 146 -6.36 -2.77 0.14
N TYR A 147 -6.10 -2.91 1.45
CA TYR A 147 -6.93 -3.72 2.36
C TYR A 147 -8.44 -3.36 2.33
N PRO A 148 -8.86 -2.08 2.46
CA PRO A 148 -10.29 -1.74 2.41
C PRO A 148 -10.95 -2.13 1.09
N LYS A 149 -10.21 -2.03 -0.03
CA LYS A 149 -10.70 -2.40 -1.36
C LYS A 149 -10.95 -3.91 -1.44
N PHE A 150 -9.99 -4.72 -0.99
CA PHE A 150 -10.14 -6.17 -0.96
C PHE A 150 -11.24 -6.65 -0.02
N LYS A 151 -11.39 -6.01 1.14
CA LYS A 151 -12.49 -6.33 2.07
C LYS A 151 -13.87 -6.05 1.47
N ALA A 152 -14.00 -5.02 0.63
CA ALA A 152 -15.23 -4.67 -0.05
C ALA A 152 -15.44 -5.42 -1.38
N TRP A 153 -14.44 -6.16 -1.85
CA TRP A 153 -14.48 -6.81 -3.16
C TRP A 153 -15.45 -7.99 -3.17
N HIS A 154 -16.52 -7.86 -3.96
CA HIS A 154 -17.50 -8.91 -4.20
C HIS A 154 -17.93 -8.98 -5.68
N PRO A 155 -18.04 -10.17 -6.30
CA PRO A 155 -17.64 -11.47 -5.76
C PRO A 155 -16.12 -11.55 -5.56
N SER A 156 -15.67 -12.39 -4.63
CA SER A 156 -14.24 -12.60 -4.40
C SER A 156 -13.57 -13.19 -5.66
N PRO A 157 -12.30 -12.86 -5.92
CA PRO A 157 -11.56 -13.42 -7.04
C PRO A 157 -11.39 -14.93 -6.87
N THR A 158 -11.28 -15.64 -7.99
CA THR A 158 -11.13 -17.10 -8.03
C THR A 158 -9.72 -17.55 -8.40
N ASP A 159 -8.88 -16.65 -8.91
CA ASP A 159 -7.52 -16.99 -9.30
C ASP A 159 -6.60 -17.08 -8.08
N ALA A 160 -5.78 -18.13 -8.05
CA ALA A 160 -4.96 -18.47 -6.89
C ALA A 160 -3.92 -17.39 -6.55
N LEU A 161 -3.38 -16.71 -7.57
CA LEU A 161 -2.36 -15.68 -7.37
C LEU A 161 -2.95 -14.45 -6.67
N THR A 162 -4.10 -13.95 -7.12
CA THR A 162 -4.77 -12.82 -6.48
C THR A 162 -5.26 -13.19 -5.08
N LEU A 163 -5.73 -14.41 -4.88
CA LEU A 163 -6.10 -14.90 -3.54
C LEU A 163 -4.88 -14.95 -2.58
N ASP A 164 -3.71 -15.40 -3.02
CA ASP A 164 -2.46 -15.38 -2.24
C ASP A 164 -2.11 -13.94 -1.82
N ILE A 165 -2.19 -13.00 -2.77
CA ILE A 165 -1.96 -11.57 -2.52
C ILE A 165 -2.95 -11.01 -1.51
N ILE A 166 -4.25 -11.29 -1.64
CA ILE A 166 -5.27 -10.81 -0.70
C ILE A 166 -5.02 -11.38 0.70
N ASN A 167 -4.67 -12.67 0.80
CA ASN A 167 -4.38 -13.31 2.07
C ASN A 167 -3.16 -12.69 2.75
N ASP A 168 -2.09 -12.41 2.01
CA ASP A 168 -0.91 -11.69 2.52
C ASP A 168 -1.33 -10.32 3.09
N ILE A 169 -2.08 -9.54 2.32
CA ILE A 169 -2.49 -8.18 2.68
C ILE A 169 -3.39 -8.18 3.91
N CYS A 170 -4.36 -9.08 3.98
CA CYS A 170 -5.21 -9.27 5.15
C CYS A 170 -4.38 -9.70 6.39
N THR A 171 -3.44 -10.63 6.22
CA THR A 171 -2.57 -11.09 7.33
C THR A 171 -1.69 -9.97 7.85
N ILE A 172 -1.07 -9.20 6.96
CA ILE A 172 -0.27 -8.02 7.32
C ILE A 172 -1.12 -7.02 8.09
N TRP A 173 -2.33 -6.72 7.62
CA TRP A 173 -3.24 -5.79 8.26
C TRP A 173 -3.67 -6.25 9.66
N GLU A 174 -4.03 -7.53 9.84
CA GLU A 174 -4.40 -8.05 11.15
C GLU A 174 -3.22 -8.08 12.12
N LEU A 175 -2.01 -8.43 11.65
CA LEU A 175 -0.80 -8.36 12.46
C LEU A 175 -0.51 -6.93 12.91
N LEU A 176 -0.57 -5.98 11.98
CA LEU A 176 -0.35 -4.56 12.22
C LEU A 176 -1.29 -4.01 13.31
N LYS A 177 -2.60 -4.29 13.21
CA LYS A 177 -3.59 -3.90 14.24
C LYS A 177 -3.40 -4.62 15.57
N SER A 178 -2.84 -5.83 15.56
CA SER A 178 -2.63 -6.63 16.78
C SER A 178 -1.45 -6.15 17.62
N VAL A 179 -0.66 -5.21 17.10
CA VAL A 179 0.42 -4.57 17.85
C VAL A 179 -0.15 -3.36 18.57
N PRO A 180 -0.27 -3.39 19.91
CA PRO A 180 -0.85 -2.28 20.65
C PRO A 180 0.03 -1.03 20.52
N PRO A 181 -0.58 0.17 20.57
CA PRO A 181 0.19 1.38 20.80
C PRO A 181 0.97 1.23 22.11
N THR A 182 2.23 1.64 22.12
CA THR A 182 2.89 1.97 23.38
C THR A 182 2.47 3.38 23.72
N ASP A 183 1.76 3.55 24.83
CA ASP A 183 1.42 4.87 25.36
C ASP A 183 2.73 5.63 25.64
N ASP A 184 2.81 6.87 25.15
CA ASP A 184 3.84 7.85 25.55
C ASP A 184 3.63 8.30 27.01
#